data_AF-M6D3N5-F1
#
_entry.id   AF-M6D3N5-F1
#
_cell.length_a   1.000
_cell.length_b   1.000
_cell.length_c   1.000
_cell.angle_alpha   90.00
_cell.angle_beta   90.00
_cell.angle_gamma   90.00
#
_symmetry.space_group_name_H-M   'P 1'
#
loop_
_entity.id
_entity.type
_entity.pdbx_description
1 polymer ?
#
loop_
_entity_poly.entity_id
_entity_poly.type
_entity_poly.pdbx_seq_one_letter_code
_entity_poly.pdbx_strand_id
1 'polypeptide(L)'
;MLWIIIGRSPINNENPINSYNLDYPDIIINIRKDINQLKSRYPQLADFTISNIDLKSLKISYEYKCHRPNHNGGWTGGVPNPDRNGMWLYISFWDEKSIYDILRKNGLKINDELQFNEM
;
A
#
# COMPACT_ATOMS: atom_id res chain seq x y z
N MET A 1 6.75 14.96 0.89
CA MET A 1 6.19 13.73 0.31
C MET A 1 6.42 12.62 1.32
N LEU A 2 5.36 12.08 1.93
CA LEU A 2 5.44 11.04 2.96
C LEU A 2 4.88 9.75 2.39
N TRP A 3 5.68 8.68 2.43
CA TRP A 3 5.31 7.36 1.96
C TRP A 3 5.30 6.43 3.16
N ILE A 4 4.15 5.79 3.43
CA ILE A 4 4.07 4.73 4.44
C ILE A 4 3.66 3.46 3.70
N ILE A 5 4.65 2.61 3.44
CA ILE A 5 4.44 1.25 2.93
C ILE A 5 4.57 0.32 4.13
N ILE A 6 3.46 -0.27 4.58
CA ILE A 6 3.47 -1.28 5.65
C ILE A 6 3.43 -2.65 4.95
N GLY A 7 4.61 -3.21 4.70
CA GLY A 7 4.78 -4.60 4.26
C GLY A 7 5.22 -5.48 5.43
N ARG A 8 4.71 -6.71 5.51
CA ARG A 8 5.20 -7.70 6.47
C ARG A 8 6.46 -8.37 5.88
N SER A 9 7.50 -8.51 6.69
CA SER A 9 8.68 -9.34 6.41
C SER A 9 8.32 -10.82 6.61
N PRO A 10 8.88 -11.77 5.84
CA PRO A 10 8.67 -13.19 6.09
C PRO A 10 9.13 -13.53 7.50
N ILE A 11 8.26 -14.20 8.26
CA ILE A 11 8.58 -14.74 9.57
C ILE A 11 9.40 -16.02 9.30
N ASN A 12 10.69 -15.98 9.63
CA ASN A 12 11.51 -17.18 9.70
C ASN A 12 10.89 -18.12 10.76
N ASN A 13 10.70 -19.38 10.38
CA ASN A 13 9.93 -20.44 11.05
C ASN A 13 10.55 -20.93 12.38
N GLU A 14 10.86 -20.04 13.31
CA GLU A 14 11.34 -20.44 14.64
C GLU A 14 10.69 -19.58 15.74
N ASN A 15 9.35 -19.65 15.84
CA ASN A 15 8.55 -19.54 17.07
C ASN A 15 7.04 -19.34 16.74
N PRO A 16 6.12 -20.20 17.18
CA PRO A 16 4.69 -20.05 16.93
C PRO A 16 4.06 -19.10 17.95
N ILE A 17 4.49 -17.83 17.96
CA ILE A 17 3.85 -16.81 18.81
C ILE A 17 2.92 -15.99 17.92
N ASN A 18 1.63 -16.31 18.03
CA ASN A 18 0.48 -15.56 17.52
C ASN A 18 0.58 -15.15 16.05
N SER A 19 0.09 -16.04 15.18
CA SER A 19 -0.46 -15.60 13.88
C SER A 19 -1.62 -14.63 14.15
N TYR A 20 -1.32 -13.34 14.31
CA TYR A 20 -2.34 -12.31 14.28
C TYR A 20 -3.14 -12.51 12.99
N ASN A 21 -4.37 -12.99 13.12
CA ASN A 21 -5.34 -13.06 12.05
C ASN A 21 -5.77 -11.61 11.80
N LEU A 22 -4.93 -10.88 11.06
CA LEU A 22 -5.14 -9.48 10.76
C LEU A 22 -6.27 -9.40 9.74
N ASP A 23 -7.43 -8.93 10.19
CA ASP A 23 -8.53 -8.58 9.30
C ASP A 23 -8.17 -7.26 8.60
N TYR A 24 -7.56 -7.35 7.41
CA TYR A 24 -7.14 -6.19 6.62
C TYR A 24 -8.31 -5.23 6.31
N PRO A 25 -9.52 -5.69 5.95
CA PRO A 25 -10.70 -4.83 5.89
C PRO A 25 -10.90 -3.99 7.17
N ASP A 26 -10.85 -4.60 8.34
CA ASP A 26 -11.00 -3.88 9.61
C ASP A 26 -9.89 -2.84 9.84
N ILE A 27 -8.66 -3.19 9.49
CA ILE A 27 -7.51 -2.26 9.58
C ILE A 27 -7.73 -1.05 8.67
N ILE A 28 -8.15 -1.26 7.42
CA ILE A 28 -8.44 -0.17 6.47
C ILE A 28 -9.57 0.72 6.99
N ILE A 29 -10.63 0.12 7.54
CA ILE A 29 -11.74 0.85 8.15
C ILE A 29 -11.26 1.70 9.33
N ASN A 30 -10.32 1.20 10.12
CA ASN A 30 -9.74 1.95 11.24
C ASN A 30 -8.83 3.09 10.77
N ILE A 31 -7.95 2.85 9.80
CA ILE A 31 -7.12 3.89 9.18
C ILE A 31 -8.00 5.01 8.60
N ARG A 32 -9.13 4.67 7.99
CA ARG A 32 -10.12 5.66 7.52
C ARG A 32 -10.65 6.53 8.66
N LYS A 33 -11.00 5.93 9.79
CA LYS A 33 -11.50 6.69 10.96
C LYS A 33 -10.43 7.65 11.44
N ASP A 34 -9.18 7.21 11.49
CA ASP A 34 -8.05 8.05 11.89
C ASP A 34 -7.85 9.22 10.91
N ILE A 35 -7.84 8.96 9.60
CA ILE A 35 -7.75 10.02 8.57
C ILE A 35 -8.91 11.01 8.70
N ASN A 36 -10.13 10.55 9.00
CA ASN A 36 -11.28 11.44 9.21
C ASN A 36 -11.08 12.36 10.43
N GLN A 37 -10.46 11.88 11.51
CA GLN A 37 -10.15 12.71 12.67
C GLN A 37 -9.10 13.78 12.35
N LEU A 38 -8.19 13.50 11.42
CA LEU A 38 -7.16 14.43 10.97
C LEU A 38 -7.70 15.62 10.16
N LYS A 39 -8.92 15.54 9.60
CA LYS A 39 -9.52 16.61 8.78
C LYS A 39 -9.58 17.98 9.44
N SER A 40 -9.77 18.02 10.77
CA SER A 40 -9.82 19.26 11.53
C SER A 40 -8.49 20.01 11.55
N ARG A 41 -7.38 19.27 11.47
CA ARG A 41 -6.01 19.81 11.52
C ARG A 41 -5.39 19.99 10.14
N TYR A 42 -5.84 19.21 9.15
CA TYR A 42 -5.28 19.18 7.81
C TYR A 42 -6.38 19.44 6.77
N PRO A 43 -6.56 20.70 6.33
CA PRO A 43 -7.57 21.06 5.33
C PRO A 43 -7.43 20.32 4.00
N GLN A 44 -6.23 19.81 3.70
CA GLN A 44 -5.97 18.98 2.51
C GLN A 44 -6.75 17.67 2.53
N LEU A 45 -7.33 17.24 3.66
CA LEU A 45 -8.14 16.04 3.79
C LEU A 45 -9.65 16.33 3.76
N ALA A 46 -10.08 17.57 3.57
CA ALA A 46 -11.49 17.95 3.63
C ALA A 46 -12.38 17.05 2.76
N ASP A 47 -11.90 16.76 1.55
CA ASP A 47 -12.62 15.97 0.53
C ASP A 47 -12.36 14.46 0.62
N PHE A 48 -11.62 13.97 1.62
CA PHE A 48 -11.41 12.53 1.81
C PHE A 48 -12.73 11.83 2.18
N THR A 49 -13.17 10.84 1.43
CA THR A 49 -14.44 10.13 1.69
C THR A 49 -14.30 8.61 1.54
N ILE A 50 -15.41 7.87 1.70
CA ILE A 50 -15.44 6.42 1.54
C ILE A 50 -15.08 5.96 0.12
N SER A 51 -15.28 6.81 -0.90
CA SER A 51 -14.92 6.46 -2.29
C SER A 51 -13.41 6.36 -2.51
N ASN A 52 -12.61 6.90 -1.58
CA ASN A 52 -11.16 6.78 -1.59
C ASN A 52 -10.67 5.41 -1.09
N ILE A 53 -11.58 4.49 -0.78
CA ILE A 53 -11.27 3.18 -0.20
C ILE A 53 -11.79 2.08 -1.12
N ASP A 54 -10.88 1.19 -1.47
CA ASP A 54 -11.18 -0.05 -2.16
C ASP A 54 -10.90 -1.23 -1.22
N LEU A 55 -11.96 -1.76 -0.62
CA LEU A 55 -11.87 -2.93 0.26
C LEU A 55 -11.57 -4.23 -0.50
N LYS A 56 -11.83 -4.30 -1.81
CA LYS A 56 -11.51 -5.49 -2.61
C LYS A 56 -10.01 -5.57 -2.88
N SER A 57 -9.42 -4.43 -3.23
CA SER A 57 -7.98 -4.30 -3.49
C SER A 57 -7.18 -3.91 -2.24
N LEU A 58 -7.84 -3.84 -1.08
CA LEU A 58 -7.25 -3.46 0.21
C LEU A 58 -6.41 -2.17 0.14
N LYS A 59 -6.99 -1.12 -0.44
CA LYS A 59 -6.29 0.12 -0.79
C LYS A 59 -7.06 1.36 -0.34
N ILE A 60 -6.32 2.40 0.05
CA ILE A 60 -6.77 3.77 0.22
C ILE A 60 -5.99 4.65 -0.77
N SER A 61 -6.69 5.46 -1.56
CA SER A 61 -6.10 6.37 -2.53
C SER A 61 -6.81 7.70 -2.53
N TYR A 62 -6.06 8.77 -2.28
CA TYR A 62 -6.58 10.12 -2.22
C TYR A 62 -5.60 11.12 -2.81
N GLU A 63 -6.13 12.00 -3.65
CA GLU A 63 -5.38 13.04 -4.36
C GLU A 63 -6.00 14.39 -4.02
N TYR A 64 -5.19 15.32 -3.54
CA TYR A 64 -5.56 16.71 -3.30
C TYR A 64 -4.64 17.60 -4.11
N LYS A 65 -5.21 18.36 -5.06
CA LYS A 65 -4.46 19.26 -5.96
C LYS A 65 -3.24 18.57 -6.58
N CYS A 66 -3.50 17.43 -7.21
CA CYS A 66 -2.52 16.72 -8.01
C CYS A 66 -2.84 16.86 -9.50
N HIS A 67 -1.82 16.81 -10.34
CA HIS A 67 -1.95 16.72 -11.78
C HIS A 67 -1.30 15.44 -12.29
N ARG A 68 -1.67 15.04 -13.51
CA ARG A 68 -1.05 13.88 -14.15
C ARG A 68 0.41 14.19 -14.47
N PRO A 69 1.35 13.27 -14.18
CA PRO A 69 2.73 13.44 -14.60
C PRO A 69 2.79 13.55 -16.13
N ASN A 70 3.56 14.52 -16.62
CA ASN A 70 3.81 14.72 -18.06
C ASN A 70 4.93 13.83 -18.60
N HIS A 71 5.55 13.01 -17.74
CA HIS A 71 6.60 12.06 -18.12
C HIS A 71 6.05 10.63 -18.06
N ASN A 72 6.47 9.80 -19.00
CA ASN A 72 6.18 8.37 -19.01
C ASN A 72 7.43 7.60 -18.57
N GLY A 73 7.22 6.52 -17.82
CA GLY A 73 8.31 5.66 -17.34
C GLY A 73 8.95 6.14 -16.04
N GLY A 74 9.73 5.24 -15.44
CA GLY A 74 10.27 5.41 -14.10
C GLY A 74 9.25 5.14 -13.01
N TRP A 75 9.73 4.96 -11.79
CA TRP A 75 8.90 4.59 -10.63
C TRP A 75 7.84 5.65 -10.27
N THR A 76 8.04 6.90 -10.70
CA THR A 76 7.09 8.01 -10.51
C THR A 76 6.15 8.24 -11.69
N GLY A 77 6.31 7.54 -12.81
CA GLY A 77 5.50 7.76 -14.03
C GLY A 77 4.01 7.41 -13.88
N GLY A 78 3.66 6.59 -12.88
CA GLY A 78 2.27 6.26 -12.54
C GLY A 78 1.75 7.00 -11.30
N VAL A 79 2.51 7.93 -10.75
CA VAL A 79 2.22 8.59 -9.48
C VAL A 79 1.70 10.01 -9.75
N PRO A 80 0.55 10.41 -9.17
CA PRO A 80 0.07 11.79 -9.26
C PRO A 80 1.13 12.77 -8.78
N ASN A 81 1.34 13.85 -9.53
CA ASN A 81 2.28 14.90 -9.14
C ASN A 81 1.52 15.99 -8.34
N PRO A 82 1.78 16.15 -7.04
CA PRO A 82 1.12 17.17 -6.24
C PRO A 82 1.60 18.57 -6.63
N ASP A 83 0.69 19.54 -6.65
CA ASP A 83 1.05 20.96 -6.71
C ASP A 83 1.81 21.38 -5.45
N ARG A 84 2.28 22.63 -5.38
CA ARG A 84 3.04 23.18 -4.23
C ARG A 84 2.36 22.92 -2.87
N ASN A 85 1.03 22.96 -2.85
CA ASN A 85 0.20 22.69 -1.67
C ASN A 85 -0.63 21.40 -1.81
N GLY A 86 -0.32 20.59 -2.82
CA GLY A 86 -0.98 19.33 -3.09
C GLY A 86 -0.46 18.21 -2.20
N MET A 87 -1.24 17.14 -2.12
CA MET A 87 -0.90 15.94 -1.37
C MET A 87 -1.47 14.74 -2.08
N TRP A 88 -0.70 13.67 -2.12
CA TRP A 88 -1.17 12.36 -2.51
C TRP A 88 -0.96 11.38 -1.37
N LEU A 89 -2.00 10.60 -1.08
CA LEU A 89 -2.02 9.55 -0.08
C LEU A 89 -2.34 8.23 -0.77
N TYR A 90 -1.45 7.25 -0.58
CA TYR A 90 -1.62 5.90 -1.08
C TYR A 90 -1.22 4.91 0.00
N ILE A 91 -2.17 4.07 0.43
CA ILE A 91 -1.96 3.00 1.41
C ILE A 91 -2.54 1.74 0.79
N SER A 92 -1.80 0.63 0.84
CA SER A 92 -2.25 -0.64 0.28
C SER A 92 -1.66 -1.79 1.08
N PHE A 93 -2.46 -2.84 1.30
CA PHE A 93 -2.04 -4.05 1.98
C PHE A 93 -1.81 -5.16 0.97
N TRP A 94 -0.73 -5.91 1.16
CA TRP A 94 -0.35 -7.04 0.32
C TRP A 94 0.09 -8.19 1.21
N ASP A 95 -0.34 -9.41 0.90
CA ASP A 95 0.21 -10.63 1.49
C ASP A 95 1.30 -11.18 0.56
N GLU A 96 2.44 -11.55 1.12
CA GLU A 96 3.56 -12.13 0.39
C GLU A 96 3.12 -13.39 -0.39
N LYS A 97 2.20 -14.19 0.17
CA LYS A 97 1.63 -15.37 -0.52
C LYS A 97 0.93 -15.02 -1.83
N SER A 98 0.39 -13.82 -1.96
CA SER A 98 -0.25 -13.34 -3.20
C SER A 98 0.74 -13.24 -4.36
N ILE A 99 1.98 -12.79 -4.09
CA ILE A 99 3.04 -12.72 -5.12
C ILE A 99 3.47 -14.13 -5.55
N TYR A 100 3.66 -15.05 -4.59
CA TYR A 100 4.00 -16.44 -4.92
C TYR A 100 2.89 -17.11 -5.74
N ASP A 101 1.62 -16.86 -5.43
CA ASP A 101 0.48 -17.40 -6.19
C ASP A 101 0.37 -16.78 -7.60
N ILE A 102 0.66 -15.49 -7.75
CA ILE A 102 0.70 -14.83 -9.07
C ILE A 102 1.88 -15.37 -9.90
N LEU A 103 3.07 -15.50 -9.31
CA LEU A 103 4.25 -16.04 -9.99
C LEU A 103 4.04 -17.52 -10.38
N ARG A 104 3.42 -18.31 -9.50
CA ARG A 104 3.07 -19.71 -9.75
C ARG A 104 1.99 -19.86 -10.82
N LYS A 105 0.94 -19.02 -10.82
CA LYS A 105 -0.11 -19.00 -11.86
C LYS A 105 0.44 -18.65 -13.25
N ASN A 106 1.49 -17.82 -13.31
CA ASN A 106 2.17 -17.48 -14.56
C ASN A 106 3.32 -18.44 -14.91
N GLY A 107 3.42 -19.59 -14.25
CA GLY A 107 4.34 -20.67 -14.61
C GLY A 107 5.79 -20.47 -14.19
N LEU A 108 6.11 -19.42 -13.43
CA LEU A 108 7.43 -19.24 -12.82
C LEU A 108 7.51 -20.11 -11.57
N LYS A 109 8.18 -21.26 -11.70
CA LYS A 109 8.54 -22.09 -10.55
C LYS A 109 9.64 -21.36 -9.78
N ILE A 110 9.28 -20.85 -8.61
CA ILE A 110 10.27 -20.43 -7.63
C ILE A 110 10.80 -21.74 -7.05
N ASN A 111 12.00 -22.13 -7.48
CA ASN A 111 12.72 -23.19 -6.80
C ASN A 111 13.13 -22.61 -5.44
N ASP A 112 12.91 -23.35 -4.35
CA ASP A 112 13.13 -22.93 -2.96
C ASP A 112 14.61 -22.66 -2.59
N GLU A 113 15.46 -22.39 -3.57
CA GLU A 113 16.87 -22.04 -3.41
C GLU A 113 17.17 -20.72 -4.14
N LEU A 114 16.71 -19.61 -3.57
CA LEU A 114 17.42 -18.34 -3.77
C LEU A 114 18.68 -18.41 -2.91
N GLN A 115 19.72 -19.06 -3.43
CA GLN A 115 21.07 -18.88 -2.91
C GLN A 115 21.49 -17.45 -3.24
N PHE A 116 21.45 -16.58 -2.24
CA PHE A 116 22.17 -15.31 -2.30
C PHE A 116 23.66 -15.65 -2.27
N ASN A 117 24.26 -15.79 -3.46
CA ASN A 117 25.70 -15.66 -3.58
C ASN A 117 26.01 -14.17 -3.45
N GLU A 118 26.53 -13.78 -2.28
CA GLU A 118 27.23 -12.52 -2.11
C GLU A 118 28.38 -12.47 -3.13
N MET A 119 28.36 -11.45 -3.99
CA MET A 119 29.54 -10.94 -4.70
C MET A 119 29.77 -9.51 -4.27
#